data_AF-A0AAV0RLS2-F1
#
_entry.id   AF-A0AAV0RLS2-F1
#
_cell.length_a   1.000
_cell.length_b   1.000
_cell.length_c   1.000
_cell.angle_alpha   90.00
_cell.angle_beta   90.00
_cell.angle_gamma   90.00
#
_symmetry.space_group_name_H-M   'P 1'
#
loop_
_entity.id
_entity.type
_entity.pdbx_description
1 polymer ?
#
loop_
_entity_poly.entity_id
_entity_poly.type
_entity_poly.pdbx_seq_one_letter_code
_entity_poly.pdbx_strand_id
1 'polypeptide(L)'
;MAASWDELDATVIHDVKNALSKNSDDKSGQEILKNIFQSAEAVEEFSGMVMSLKMELDDSIGMSGEDVKPLTDDYAKAIRMFFERYSSYLESFGPDEAYLRKKVEMELGSKMIFLKMRCAGLGSEWGKVTLIGTSGLAGSYVEQRA
;
A
#
# COMPACT_ATOMS: atom_id res chain seq x y z
N MET A 1 -11.27 13.89 7.29
CA MET A 1 -10.40 12.76 6.90
C MET A 1 -9.42 13.30 5.87
N ALA A 2 -8.13 12.95 5.97
CA ALA A 2 -7.16 13.33 4.94
C ALA A 2 -7.62 12.78 3.58
N ALA A 3 -7.43 13.52 2.49
CA ALA A 3 -7.74 13.03 1.14
C ALA A 3 -7.03 11.70 0.89
N SER A 4 -7.70 10.77 0.22
CA SER A 4 -7.05 9.54 -0.26
C SER A 4 -6.01 9.89 -1.32
N TRP A 5 -5.00 9.04 -1.47
CA TRP A 5 -4.01 9.13 -2.53
C TRP A 5 -4.31 8.18 -3.70
N ASP A 6 -5.50 7.56 -3.70
CA ASP A 6 -6.02 6.89 -4.87
C ASP A 6 -6.40 7.92 -5.94
N GLU A 7 -5.91 7.73 -7.16
CA GLU A 7 -6.24 8.57 -8.33
C GLU A 7 -5.99 10.06 -8.06
N LEU A 8 -4.71 10.44 -7.92
CA LEU A 8 -4.32 11.81 -7.61
C LEU A 8 -4.89 12.79 -8.65
N ASP A 9 -5.67 13.76 -8.18
CA ASP A 9 -6.33 14.72 -9.05
C ASP A 9 -5.28 15.50 -9.87
N ALA A 10 -5.47 15.55 -11.19
CA ALA A 10 -4.57 16.22 -12.12
C ALA A 10 -4.37 17.71 -11.79
N THR A 11 -5.38 18.37 -11.22
CA THR A 11 -5.29 19.75 -10.74
C THR A 11 -4.36 19.86 -9.53
N VAL A 12 -4.43 18.92 -8.58
CA VAL A 12 -3.54 18.86 -7.42
C VAL A 12 -2.10 18.59 -7.87
N ILE A 13 -1.89 17.63 -8.79
CA ILE A 13 -0.57 17.34 -9.37
C ILE A 13 0.00 18.61 -10.04
N HIS A 14 -0.79 19.29 -10.86
CA HIS A 14 -0.39 20.50 -11.55
C HIS A 14 0.01 21.60 -10.56
N ASP A 15 -0.82 21.84 -9.54
CA ASP A 15 -0.60 22.91 -8.57
C ASP A 15 0.61 22.66 -7.70
N VAL A 16 0.84 21.41 -7.27
CA VAL A 16 2.04 21.02 -6.53
C VAL A 16 3.29 21.18 -7.39
N LYS A 17 3.28 20.71 -8.65
CA LYS A 17 4.41 20.89 -9.58
C LYS A 17 4.71 22.37 -9.84
N ASN A 18 3.67 23.19 -10.00
CA ASN A 18 3.80 24.64 -10.14
C ASN A 18 4.40 25.27 -8.87
N ALA A 19 3.93 24.90 -7.68
CA ALA A 19 4.46 25.40 -6.41
C ALA A 19 5.93 25.02 -6.21
N LEU A 20 6.32 23.79 -6.57
CA LEU A 20 7.70 23.32 -6.49
C LEU A 20 8.63 23.96 -7.54
N SER A 21 8.08 24.44 -8.66
CA SER A 21 8.87 25.12 -9.71
C SER A 21 9.26 26.56 -9.36
N LYS A 22 8.51 27.20 -8.44
CA LYS A 22 8.75 28.58 -8.02
C LYS A 22 9.95 28.63 -7.07
N ASN A 23 10.74 29.69 -7.15
CA ASN A 23 11.78 29.93 -6.13
C ASN A 23 11.10 30.54 -4.89
N SER A 24 10.96 29.74 -3.83
CA SER A 24 10.48 30.20 -2.52
C SER A 24 11.65 30.42 -1.57
N ASP A 25 11.52 31.43 -0.70
CA ASP A 25 12.43 31.66 0.43
C ASP A 25 12.25 30.58 1.52
N ASP A 26 11.07 29.96 1.59
CA ASP A 26 10.80 28.81 2.46
C ASP A 26 11.28 27.50 1.82
N LYS A 27 12.58 27.24 1.94
CA LYS A 27 13.21 26.00 1.44
C LYS A 27 12.74 24.75 2.19
N SER A 28 12.48 24.89 3.48
CA SER A 28 12.01 23.78 4.32
C SER A 28 10.61 23.33 3.89
N GLY A 29 9.69 24.27 3.70
CA GLY A 29 8.36 23.98 3.18
C GLY A 29 8.37 23.35 1.78
N GLN A 30 9.27 23.78 0.90
CA GLN A 30 9.44 23.16 -0.43
C GLN A 30 9.93 21.71 -0.35
N GLU A 31 10.88 21.42 0.53
CA GLU A 31 11.38 20.05 0.73
C GLU A 31 10.30 19.14 1.31
N ILE A 32 9.54 19.61 2.31
CA ILE A 32 8.41 18.88 2.88
C ILE A 32 7.35 18.60 1.81
N LEU A 33 6.96 19.61 1.03
CA LEU A 33 5.97 19.43 -0.04
C LEU A 33 6.45 18.42 -1.09
N LYS A 34 7.73 18.46 -1.45
CA LYS A 34 8.34 17.53 -2.39
C LYS A 34 8.28 16.09 -1.86
N ASN A 35 8.69 15.87 -0.62
CA ASN A 35 8.72 14.52 -0.02
C ASN A 35 7.32 13.93 0.13
N ILE A 36 6.33 14.76 0.50
CA ILE A 36 4.91 14.34 0.54
C ILE A 36 4.42 13.97 -0.86
N PHE A 37 4.70 14.82 -1.86
CA PHE A 37 4.25 14.58 -3.22
C PHE A 37 4.87 13.31 -3.83
N GLN A 38 6.17 13.10 -3.63
CA GLN A 38 6.85 11.87 -4.07
C GLN A 38 6.28 10.62 -3.37
N SER A 39 5.94 10.74 -2.08
CA SER A 39 5.28 9.64 -1.36
C SER A 39 3.89 9.36 -1.92
N ALA A 40 3.13 10.39 -2.27
CA ALA A 40 1.81 10.23 -2.86
C ALA A 40 1.88 9.55 -4.25
N GLU A 41 2.80 9.99 -5.12
CA GLU A 41 3.02 9.36 -6.44
C GLU A 41 3.44 7.88 -6.28
N ALA A 42 4.36 7.58 -5.36
CA ALA A 42 4.80 6.21 -5.10
C ALA A 42 3.67 5.32 -4.57
N VAL A 43 2.81 5.86 -3.70
CA VAL A 43 1.64 5.14 -3.18
C VAL A 43 0.62 4.84 -4.27
N GLU A 44 0.33 5.81 -5.14
CA GLU A 44 -0.59 5.63 -6.26
C GLU A 44 -0.10 4.55 -7.23
N GLU A 45 1.17 4.62 -7.66
CA GLU A 45 1.76 3.65 -8.58
C GLU A 45 1.77 2.24 -7.98
N PHE A 46 2.21 2.11 -6.72
CA PHE A 46 2.23 0.83 -6.02
C PHE A 46 0.84 0.25 -5.82
N SER A 47 -0.14 1.10 -5.48
CA SER A 47 -1.54 0.69 -5.34
C SER A 47 -2.09 0.16 -6.66
N GLY A 48 -1.78 0.83 -7.79
CA GLY A 48 -2.10 0.36 -9.12
C GLY A 48 -1.53 -1.04 -9.41
N MET A 49 -0.25 -1.24 -9.14
CA MET A 49 0.41 -2.55 -9.33
C MET A 49 -0.21 -3.66 -8.47
N VAL A 50 -0.53 -3.39 -7.22
CA VAL A 50 -1.22 -4.33 -6.32
C VAL A 50 -2.60 -4.71 -6.87
N MET A 51 -3.35 -3.73 -7.36
CA MET A 51 -4.68 -3.96 -7.94
C MET A 51 -4.61 -4.73 -9.25
N SER A 52 -3.61 -4.48 -10.10
CA SER A 52 -3.37 -5.26 -11.33
C SER A 52 -3.09 -6.72 -11.01
N LEU A 53 -2.17 -7.00 -10.08
CA LEU A 53 -1.88 -8.37 -9.63
C LEU A 53 -3.13 -9.05 -9.06
N LYS A 54 -3.94 -8.32 -8.29
CA LYS A 54 -5.21 -8.84 -7.76
C LYS A 54 -6.19 -9.21 -8.89
N MET A 55 -6.28 -8.40 -9.95
CA MET A 55 -7.14 -8.70 -11.10
C MET A 55 -6.65 -9.95 -11.84
N GLU A 56 -5.35 -10.07 -12.09
CA GLU A 56 -4.76 -11.28 -12.69
C GLU A 56 -5.03 -12.53 -11.86
N LEU A 57 -4.90 -12.42 -10.53
CA LEU A 57 -5.26 -13.50 -9.61
C LEU A 57 -6.74 -13.85 -9.74
N ASP A 58 -7.64 -12.87 -9.65
CA ASP A 58 -9.09 -13.10 -9.78
C ASP A 58 -9.46 -13.76 -11.13
N ASP A 59 -8.79 -13.41 -12.23
CA ASP A 59 -9.00 -14.03 -13.55
C ASP A 59 -8.50 -15.49 -13.59
N SER A 60 -7.44 -15.81 -12.84
CA SER A 60 -6.82 -17.14 -12.86
C SER A 60 -7.47 -18.16 -11.91
N ILE A 61 -7.94 -17.72 -10.73
CA ILE A 61 -8.51 -18.60 -9.68
C ILE A 61 -9.98 -18.32 -9.38
N GLY A 62 -10.59 -17.32 -10.02
CA GLY A 62 -11.96 -16.91 -9.78
C GLY A 62 -12.14 -15.88 -8.64
N MET A 63 -13.21 -15.10 -8.71
CA MET A 63 -13.51 -14.04 -7.73
C MET A 63 -13.93 -14.59 -6.35
N SER A 64 -14.59 -15.74 -6.31
CA SER A 64 -14.92 -16.48 -5.09
C SER A 64 -13.83 -17.52 -4.84
N GLY A 65 -13.34 -17.64 -3.61
CA GLY A 65 -12.38 -18.68 -3.20
C GLY A 65 -12.98 -20.09 -3.19
N GLU A 66 -13.83 -20.41 -4.16
CA GLU A 66 -14.52 -21.68 -4.33
C GLU A 66 -13.66 -22.69 -5.11
N ASP A 67 -12.63 -22.22 -5.81
CA ASP A 67 -11.65 -23.06 -6.50
C ASP A 67 -10.21 -22.53 -6.29
N VAL A 68 -9.81 -22.38 -5.00
CA VAL A 68 -8.46 -21.92 -4.61
C VAL A 68 -7.44 -22.98 -5.01
N LYS A 69 -6.99 -22.95 -6.26
CA LYS A 69 -5.82 -23.69 -6.71
C LYS A 69 -4.59 -23.13 -5.97
N PRO A 70 -3.59 -23.97 -5.68
CA PRO A 70 -2.33 -23.49 -5.15
C PRO A 70 -1.78 -22.37 -6.04
N LEU A 71 -1.39 -21.25 -5.45
CA LEU A 71 -0.68 -20.18 -6.14
C LEU A 71 0.52 -20.79 -6.87
N THR A 72 0.70 -20.42 -8.14
CA THR A 72 1.93 -20.75 -8.85
C THR A 72 3.12 -20.09 -8.14
N ASP A 73 4.30 -20.68 -8.29
CA ASP A 73 5.52 -20.15 -7.68
C ASP A 73 5.79 -18.70 -8.10
N ASP A 74 5.43 -18.32 -9.33
CA ASP A 74 5.56 -16.97 -9.85
C ASP A 74 4.68 -15.96 -9.08
N TYR A 75 3.40 -16.29 -8.85
CA TYR A 75 2.52 -15.42 -8.07
C TYR A 75 2.95 -15.34 -6.61
N ALA A 76 3.34 -16.47 -6.00
CA ALA A 76 3.86 -16.46 -4.64
C ALA A 76 5.12 -15.59 -4.50
N LYS A 77 6.02 -15.63 -5.49
CA LYS A 77 7.21 -14.77 -5.55
C LYS A 77 6.85 -13.31 -5.73
N ALA A 78 5.93 -12.99 -6.64
CA ALA A 78 5.46 -11.62 -6.85
C ALA A 78 4.88 -11.03 -5.56
N ILE A 79 3.98 -11.76 -4.90
CA ILE A 79 3.36 -11.35 -3.63
C ILE A 79 4.41 -11.10 -2.54
N ARG A 80 5.42 -11.96 -2.41
CA ARG A 80 6.55 -11.74 -1.49
C ARG A 80 7.34 -10.48 -1.83
N MET A 81 7.64 -10.25 -3.11
CA MET A 81 8.34 -9.04 -3.56
C MET A 81 7.55 -7.76 -3.25
N PHE A 82 6.22 -7.78 -3.39
CA PHE A 82 5.37 -6.65 -2.98
C PHE A 82 5.48 -6.39 -1.49
N PHE A 83 5.43 -7.43 -0.66
CA PHE A 83 5.55 -7.31 0.79
C PHE A 83 6.92 -6.78 1.23
N GLU A 84 8.00 -7.29 0.63
CA GLU A 84 9.36 -6.81 0.90
C GLU A 84 9.51 -5.35 0.53
N ARG A 85 9.06 -4.94 -0.67
CA ARG A 85 9.11 -3.53 -1.10
C ARG A 85 8.28 -2.62 -0.20
N TYR A 86 7.08 -3.04 0.18
CA TYR A 86 6.23 -2.32 1.13
C TYR A 86 6.94 -2.13 2.48
N SER A 87 7.52 -3.20 3.01
CA SER A 87 8.21 -3.18 4.30
C SER A 87 9.45 -2.28 4.26
N SER A 88 10.31 -2.45 3.24
CA SER A 88 11.49 -1.61 3.05
C SER A 88 11.13 -0.13 2.85
N TYR A 89 10.02 0.18 2.16
CA TYR A 89 9.58 1.56 2.01
C TYR A 89 9.11 2.15 3.34
N LEU A 90 8.33 1.42 4.14
CA LEU A 90 7.92 1.87 5.47
C LEU A 90 9.09 2.03 6.46
N GLU A 91 10.13 1.22 6.32
CA GLU A 91 11.36 1.33 7.12
C GLU A 91 12.27 2.47 6.68
N SER A 92 12.09 3.00 5.47
CA SER A 92 12.92 4.10 4.96
C SER A 92 12.59 5.47 5.58
N PHE A 93 11.41 5.62 6.21
CA PHE A 93 11.00 6.86 6.85
C PHE A 93 11.76 7.13 8.15
N GLY A 94 12.23 8.37 8.30
CA GLY A 94 12.92 8.83 9.50
C GLY A 94 12.01 8.99 10.72
N PRO A 95 12.58 9.21 11.92
CA PRO A 95 11.81 9.40 13.16
C PRO A 95 10.89 10.62 13.11
N ASP A 96 11.26 11.67 12.37
CA ASP A 96 10.48 12.92 12.23
C ASP A 96 9.36 12.81 11.18
N GLU A 97 9.30 11.71 10.43
CA GLU A 97 8.33 11.48 9.36
C GLU A 97 7.19 10.55 9.79
N ALA A 98 6.98 10.37 11.10
CA ALA A 98 6.01 9.43 11.66
C ALA A 98 4.58 9.61 11.12
N TYR A 99 4.16 10.86 10.87
CA TYR A 99 2.86 11.15 10.25
C TYR A 99 2.79 10.65 8.80
N LEU A 100 3.82 10.95 8.01
CA LEU A 100 3.90 10.56 6.60
C LEU A 100 3.98 9.04 6.46
N ARG A 101 4.83 8.40 7.27
CA ARG A 101 4.93 6.94 7.37
C ARG A 101 3.57 6.31 7.67
N LYS A 102 2.84 6.84 8.65
CA LYS A 102 1.51 6.32 9.02
C LYS A 102 0.48 6.49 7.91
N LYS A 103 0.55 7.60 7.16
CA LYS A 103 -0.34 7.83 6.01
C LYS A 103 -0.04 6.82 4.89
N VAL A 104 1.23 6.60 4.55
CA VAL A 104 1.66 5.60 3.57
C VAL A 104 1.24 4.19 4.00
N GLU A 105 1.48 3.83 5.26
CA GLU A 105 1.05 2.55 5.84
C GLU A 105 -0.46 2.35 5.69
N MET A 106 -1.25 3.40 5.92
CA MET A 106 -2.71 3.34 5.82
C MET A 106 -3.19 3.14 4.38
N GLU A 107 -2.70 3.94 3.43
CA GLU A 107 -3.11 3.84 2.02
C GLU A 107 -2.69 2.48 1.44
N LEU A 108 -1.41 2.11 1.57
CA LEU A 108 -0.87 0.87 1.02
C LEU A 108 -1.38 -0.38 1.75
N GLY A 109 -1.48 -0.33 3.08
CA GLY A 109 -1.96 -1.45 3.88
C GLY A 109 -3.37 -1.86 3.48
N SER A 110 -4.24 -0.90 3.13
CA SER A 110 -5.59 -1.18 2.63
C SER A 110 -5.58 -1.98 1.33
N LYS A 111 -4.63 -1.72 0.42
CA LYS A 111 -4.49 -2.44 -0.86
C LYS A 111 -3.87 -3.81 -0.69
N MET A 112 -2.84 -3.92 0.16
CA MET A 112 -2.15 -5.18 0.46
C MET A 112 -3.08 -6.24 1.05
N ILE A 113 -4.20 -5.84 1.67
CA ILE A 113 -5.22 -6.76 2.18
C ILE A 113 -5.90 -7.55 1.06
N PHE A 114 -6.08 -6.96 -0.12
CA PHE A 114 -6.65 -7.70 -1.25
C PHE A 114 -5.77 -8.88 -1.65
N LEU A 115 -4.44 -8.74 -1.60
CA LEU A 115 -3.52 -9.85 -1.82
C LEU A 115 -3.56 -10.85 -0.65
N LYS A 116 -3.57 -10.36 0.60
CA LYS A 116 -3.67 -11.21 1.80
C LYS A 116 -4.87 -12.14 1.78
N MET A 117 -6.05 -11.64 1.39
CA MET A 117 -7.28 -12.44 1.32
C MET A 117 -7.23 -13.57 0.27
N ARG A 118 -6.36 -13.45 -0.73
CA ARG A 118 -6.21 -14.43 -1.81
C ARG A 118 -5.19 -15.52 -1.52
N CYS A 119 -4.41 -15.37 -0.46
CA CYS A 119 -3.32 -16.28 -0.16
C CYS A 119 -3.56 -17.03 1.15
N ALA A 120 -4.28 -18.14 1.06
CA ALA A 120 -4.29 -19.13 2.15
C ALA A 120 -2.89 -19.75 2.26
N GLY A 121 -2.29 -19.75 3.44
CA GLY A 121 -0.99 -20.39 3.69
C GLY A 121 0.26 -19.51 3.53
N LEU A 122 0.12 -18.19 3.44
CA LEU A 122 1.27 -17.31 3.65
C LEU A 122 1.67 -17.28 5.13
N GLY A 123 2.98 -17.12 5.40
CA GLY A 123 3.54 -17.17 6.75
C GLY A 123 3.01 -16.08 7.68
N SER A 124 3.29 -16.22 8.98
CA SER A 124 2.77 -15.34 10.04
C SER A 124 3.17 -13.87 9.87
N GLU A 125 4.20 -13.57 9.06
CA GLU A 125 4.61 -12.22 8.69
C GLU A 125 3.50 -11.40 8.01
N TRP A 126 2.57 -12.04 7.29
CA TRP A 126 1.40 -11.38 6.68
C TRP A 126 0.35 -10.94 7.70
N GLY A 127 0.43 -11.47 8.93
CA GLY A 127 -0.29 -10.95 10.08
C GLY A 127 0.08 -9.50 10.43
N LYS A 128 1.29 -9.05 10.03
CA LYS A 128 1.81 -7.70 10.30
C LYS A 128 1.31 -6.63 9.33
N VAL A 129 0.67 -7.01 8.21
CA VAL A 129 -0.06 -6.05 7.38
C VAL A 129 -1.31 -5.62 8.16
N THR A 130 -1.18 -4.52 8.89
CA THR A 130 -2.17 -3.99 9.83
C THR A 130 -3.17 -3.07 9.14
N LEU A 131 -4.46 -3.35 9.32
CA LEU A 131 -5.52 -2.37 9.07
C LEU A 131 -5.74 -1.56 10.36
N ILE A 132 -5.31 -0.29 10.43
CA ILE A 132 -5.77 0.58 11.51
C ILE A 132 -7.19 1.08 11.17
N GLY A 133 -8.09 0.19 11.55
CA GLY A 133 -9.54 0.22 11.63
C GLY A 133 -10.02 -1.02 12.41
N THR A 134 -9.15 -2.04 12.53
CA THR A 134 -9.34 -3.26 13.34
C THR A 134 -8.35 -3.36 14.49
N SER A 135 -7.92 -2.25 15.10
CA SER A 135 -7.25 -2.29 16.41
C SER A 135 -8.11 -2.92 17.53
N GLY A 136 -9.32 -3.40 17.21
CA GLY A 136 -10.16 -4.28 18.03
C GLY A 136 -10.54 -5.64 17.41
N LEU A 137 -10.02 -6.02 16.23
CA LEU A 137 -10.24 -7.35 15.61
C LEU A 137 -8.92 -8.08 15.30
N ALA A 138 -7.80 -7.66 15.91
CA ALA A 138 -6.52 -8.38 15.89
C ALA A 138 -6.58 -9.79 16.54
N GLY A 139 -7.76 -10.30 16.88
CA GLY A 139 -7.99 -11.62 17.45
C GLY A 139 -9.15 -12.41 16.82
N SER A 140 -9.64 -12.05 15.63
CA SER A 140 -10.81 -12.74 15.09
C SER A 140 -10.93 -12.63 13.57
N TYR A 141 -10.19 -13.44 12.80
CA TYR A 141 -10.70 -14.05 11.55
C TYR A 141 -9.75 -15.06 10.85
N VAL A 142 -8.75 -15.64 11.53
CA VAL A 142 -7.86 -16.66 10.90
C VAL A 142 -7.80 -17.99 11.67
N GLU A 143 -8.29 -18.07 12.90
CA GLU A 143 -8.24 -19.33 13.69
C GLU A 143 -9.44 -20.29 13.47
N GLN A 144 -10.32 -20.05 12.50
CA GLN A 144 -11.51 -20.89 12.29
C GLN A 144 -11.58 -21.60 10.93
N ARG A 145 -10.42 -21.98 10.40
CA ARG A 145 -10.33 -23.00 9.35
C ARG A 145 -9.33 -24.09 9.76
N ALA A 146 -9.73 -24.83 10.79
CA ALA A 146 -9.26 -26.17 11.10
C ALA A 146 -10.49 -27.09 11.19
#